data_AF-G7WGZ0-F1
#
_entry.id   AF-G7WGZ0-F1
#
_cell.length_a   1.000
_cell.length_b   1.000
_cell.length_c   1.000
_cell.angle_alpha   90.00
_cell.angle_beta   90.00
_cell.angle_gamma   90.00
#
_symmetry.space_group_name_H-M   'P 1'
#
loop_
_entity.id
_entity.type
_entity.pdbx_description
1 polymer ?
#
loop_
_entity_poly.entity_id
_entity_poly.type
_entity_poly.pdbx_seq_one_letter_code
_entity_poly.pdbx_strand_id
1 'polypeptide(L)' 'MTNELINKYVGKKCIISTGSFGTNVKGTIAAVKENWIEIETSKGQELINAEFIQSIKIL' A
#
# COMPACT_ATOMS: atom_id res chain seq x y z
N MET A 1 -1.81 -16.37 -3.20
CA MET A 1 -1.24 -16.44 -1.85
C MET A 1 -1.61 -15.13 -1.18
N THR A 2 -2.57 -15.16 -0.25
CA THR A 2 -3.17 -13.93 0.28
C THR A 2 -2.13 -13.12 1.03
N ASN A 3 -2.09 -11.80 0.84
CA ASN A 3 -1.20 -10.88 1.55
C ASN A 3 -1.63 -10.70 3.02
N GLU A 4 -1.73 -11.80 3.77
CA GLU A 4 -2.11 -11.83 5.18
C GLU A 4 -1.18 -10.96 6.05
N LEU A 5 0.07 -10.80 5.62
CA LEU A 5 1.03 -9.92 6.28
C LEU A 5 0.61 -8.44 6.18
N ILE A 6 0.18 -7.99 5.00
CA ILE A 6 -0.20 -6.59 4.76
C ILE A 6 -1.52 -6.27 5.47
N ASN A 7 -2.45 -7.23 5.52
CA ASN A 7 -3.73 -7.09 6.22
C ASN A 7 -3.60 -6.67 7.69
N LYS A 8 -2.52 -7.04 8.38
CA LYS A 8 -2.24 -6.63 9.78
C LYS A 8 -2.02 -5.13 9.94
N TYR A 9 -1.74 -4.43 8.85
CA TYR A 9 -1.43 -3.01 8.83
C TYR A 9 -2.57 -2.15 8.29
N VAL A 10 -3.75 -2.72 8.05
CA VAL A 10 -4.96 -1.93 7.74
C VAL A 10 -5.21 -0.91 8.87
N GLY A 11 -5.52 0.33 8.49
CA GLY A 11 -5.65 1.48 9.37
C GLY A 11 -4.32 2.15 9.77
N LYS A 12 -3.16 1.61 9.35
CA LYS A 12 -1.85 2.23 9.61
C LYS A 12 -1.42 3.14 8.48
N LYS A 13 -0.73 4.21 8.85
CA LYS A 13 -0.08 5.11 7.91
C LYS A 13 1.19 4.46 7.39
N CYS A 14 1.43 4.57 6.09
CA CYS A 14 2.59 3.96 5.44
C CYS A 14 3.12 4.79 4.28
N ILE A 15 4.28 4.36 3.78
CA ILE A 15 4.83 4.74 2.48
C ILE A 15 5.03 3.45 1.69
N ILE A 16 4.38 3.35 0.54
CA ILE A 16 4.55 2.26 -0.42
C ILE A 16 5.49 2.73 -1.52
N SER A 17 6.47 1.91 -1.86
CA SER A 17 7.42 2.17 -2.96
C SER A 17 7.41 1.03 -3.96
N THR A 18 7.30 1.35 -5.25
CA THR A 18 7.36 0.37 -6.35
C THR A 18 8.74 0.28 -7.00
N GLY A 19 9.80 0.85 -6.40
CA GLY A 19 11.15 0.83 -6.97
C GLY A 19 11.84 2.18 -7.08
N SER A 20 13.15 2.16 -7.35
CA SER A 20 13.97 3.38 -7.59
C SER A 20 13.47 4.23 -8.76
N PHE A 21 12.82 3.63 -9.76
CA PHE A 21 12.20 4.31 -10.91
C PHE A 21 10.67 4.31 -10.83
N GLY A 22 10.13 3.87 -9.71
CA GLY A 22 8.71 3.71 -9.47
C GLY A 22 8.06 4.93 -8.82
N THR A 23 6.86 4.71 -8.31
CA THR A 23 6.12 5.72 -7.55
C THR A 23 6.26 5.45 -6.05
N ASN A 24 6.18 6.53 -5.27
CA ASN A 24 6.05 6.45 -3.83
C ASN A 24 4.69 7.02 -3.43
N VAL A 25 3.88 6.22 -2.75
CA VAL A 25 2.57 6.63 -2.27
C VAL A 25 2.58 6.66 -0.76
N LYS A 26 2.15 7.79 -0.19
CA LYS A 26 2.06 8.00 1.25
C LYS A 26 0.61 8.17 1.64
N GLY A 27 0.12 7.34 2.55
CA GLY A 27 -1.27 7.37 2.98
C GLY A 27 -1.56 6.36 4.08
N THR A 28 -2.84 6.08 4.30
CA THR A 28 -3.31 5.07 5.25
C THR A 28 -3.84 3.87 4.49
N ILE A 29 -3.48 2.65 4.90
CA ILE A 29 -4.02 1.42 4.31
C ILE A 29 -5.50 1.30 4.69
N ALA A 30 -6.40 1.50 3.74
CA ALA A 30 -7.84 1.40 3.97
C ALA A 30 -8.34 -0.05 3.86
N ALA A 31 -7.85 -0.79 2.86
CA ALA A 31 -8.20 -2.19 2.65
C ALA A 31 -7.12 -2.93 1.85
N VAL A 32 -7.09 -4.26 1.98
CA VAL A 32 -6.31 -5.14 1.12
C VAL A 32 -7.24 -6.21 0.57
N LYS A 33 -7.36 -6.30 -0.76
CA LYS A 33 -8.19 -7.28 -1.46
C LYS A 33 -7.35 -7.95 -2.53
N GLU A 34 -7.07 -9.24 -2.35
CA GLU A 34 -6.21 -10.02 -3.24
C GLU A 34 -4.84 -9.35 -3.44
N ASN A 35 -4.58 -8.85 -4.65
CA ASN A 35 -3.36 -8.15 -5.04
C ASN A 35 -3.50 -6.62 -5.00
N TRP A 36 -4.65 -6.08 -4.56
CA TRP A 36 -4.88 -4.64 -4.49
C TRP A 36 -4.82 -4.13 -3.07
N ILE A 37 -4.14 -3.01 -2.89
CA ILE A 37 -4.10 -2.24 -1.66
C ILE A 37 -4.78 -0.90 -1.92
N GLU A 38 -5.84 -0.63 -1.18
CA GLU A 38 -6.51 0.67 -1.17
C GLU A 38 -5.81 1.57 -0.15
N ILE A 39 -5.35 2.73 -0.61
CA ILE A 39 -4.64 3.72 0.19
C ILE A 39 -5.42 5.04 0.17
N GLU A 40 -5.74 5.55 1.36
CA GLU A 40 -6.24 6.91 1.52
C GLU A 40 -5.07 7.89 1.58
N THR A 41 -4.93 8.74 0.57
CA THR A 41 -3.94 9.80 0.49
C THR A 41 -4.58 11.16 0.71
N SER A 42 -3.78 12.23 0.83
CA SER A 42 -4.32 13.59 0.91
C SER A 42 -4.96 14.08 -0.39
N LYS A 43 -4.79 13.34 -1.51
CA LYS A 43 -5.34 13.69 -2.83
C LYS A 43 -6.56 12.85 -3.20
N GLY A 44 -6.95 11.89 -2.35
CA GLY A 44 -8.04 10.96 -2.60
C GLY A 44 -7.62 9.51 -2.36
N GLN A 45 -8.35 8.58 -2.95
CA GLN A 45 -8.07 7.15 -2.85
C GLN A 45 -7.19 6.70 -4.01
N GLU A 46 -6.18 5.88 -3.71
CA GLU A 46 -5.31 5.26 -4.69
C GLU A 46 -5.35 3.73 -4.54
N LEU A 47 -5.31 3.02 -5.66
CA LEU A 47 -5.24 1.56 -5.70
C LEU A 47 -3.85 1.14 -6.17
N ILE A 48 -3.14 0.38 -5.34
CA ILE A 48 -1.79 -0.10 -5.65
C ILE A 48 -1.81 -1.61 -5.79
N ASN A 49 -1.25 -2.09 -6.90
CA ASN A 49 -1.04 -3.52 -7.09
C ASN A 49 0.19 -3.98 -6.29
N ALA A 50 -0.04 -4.91 -5.36
CA ALA A 50 0.93 -5.46 -4.43
C ALA A 50 2.06 -6.27 -5.09
N GLU A 51 1.85 -6.78 -6.31
CA GLU A 51 2.87 -7.53 -7.06
C GLU A 51 4.02 -6.64 -7.55
N PHE A 52 3.78 -5.32 -7.65
CA PHE A 52 4.77 -4.34 -8.08
C PHE A 52 5.38 -3.54 -6.94
N ILE A 53 5.06 -3.90 -5.68
CA ILE A 53 5.61 -3.21 -4.52
C ILE A 53 6.99 -3.77 -4.19
N GLN A 54 7.97 -2.89 -4.10
CA GLN A 54 9.30 -3.24 -3.60
C GLN A 54 9.35 -3.18 -2.07
N SER A 55 8.70 -2.19 -1.45
CA SER A 55 8.67 -2.06 0.00
C SER A 55 7.46 -1.28 0.52
N ILE A 56 7.07 -1.61 1.76
CA ILE A 56 6.07 -0.86 2.55
C ILE A 56 6.73 -0.47 3.86
N LYS A 57 6.85 0.84 4.11
CA LYS A 57 7.33 1.38 5.38
C LYS A 57 6.15 1.86 6.21
N ILE A 58 5.92 1.24 7.36
CA ILE A 58 4.92 1.70 8.35
C ILE A 58 5.48 2.93 9.09
N LEU A 59 4.62 3.93 9.33
CA LEU A 59 4.94 5.21 9.99
C LEU A 59 4.37 5.31 11.41
#